data_AF-A0A0G1WKM3-F1
#
_entry.id   AF-A0A0G1WKM3-F1
#
_cell.length_a   1.000
_cell.length_b   1.000
_cell.length_c   1.000
_cell.angle_alpha   90.00
_cell.angle_beta   90.00
_cell.angle_gamma   90.00
#
_symmetry.space_group_name_H-M   'P 1'
#
loop_
_entity.id
_entity.type
_entity.pdbx_description
1 polymer ?
#
loop_
_entity_poly.entity_id
_entity_poly.type
_entity_poly.pdbx_seq_one_letter_code
_entity_poly.pdbx_strand_id
1 'polypeptide(L)'
;MNPVVNKNRNKQELPAMPARTLHLSSILQAFSTFLALRRVSDHDAEAAVVSLMSVLKRKNDLSNWDLEEITQSLSSSQPKHSSLAAADTLVLQFVEHFPPFQASTILHKYLFALQESGCSPATIRNYRSDIGQFFTFHGQHELTSIMTKPKVLEFLVGEQAKQLKLASIKRKLISLNQFALWLEKYDSDIHLTKDLESLQAHLATNLAKHKPATQAKKTPSAVKHWSMPLKQHPTQRINPLEQTPFSLSRPARAHQDYRARLEAGWRSIGETVRKKTLDRFLPYLNLAMLLLFLVGGAYFAYAQFFRDAPAPLAFPTTPVRPSRTLSFQGRLTDTAQNPIVSATDFRFKLYDATTAGNLLWDSGTCSVDPDQDGIFATGLGDPVTGCGAEITSSVFSENSNIWLEVKVATETLTPRQQIRTVAYALNAETIQGIPVSATEAATANTVVVLNEGGEVVLGEVSPKIRSMSGTFTIDAQSLLLKTTYPDAHWYDLLKTDLYVRLLEQPHL
;
A
#
# COMPACT_ATOMS: atom_id res chain seq x y z
N MET A 1 62.15 27.70 28.10
CA MET A 1 61.89 28.33 26.79
C MET A 1 61.29 27.27 25.88
N ASN A 2 59.96 27.28 25.72
CA ASN A 2 59.22 26.41 24.80
C ASN A 2 58.90 27.21 23.52
N PRO A 3 59.05 26.64 22.32
CA PRO A 3 58.47 27.22 21.13
C PRO A 3 57.03 26.71 20.94
N VAL A 4 56.16 27.68 20.65
CA VAL A 4 54.71 27.57 20.50
C VAL A 4 54.38 26.92 19.15
N VAL A 5 53.74 25.76 19.17
CA VAL A 5 53.11 25.14 17.98
C VAL A 5 51.68 25.66 17.87
N ASN A 6 51.43 26.38 16.78
CA ASN A 6 50.16 26.99 16.44
C ASN A 6 49.16 25.92 15.95
N LYS A 7 48.15 25.59 16.78
CA LYS A 7 47.03 24.70 16.42
C LYS A 7 46.00 25.48 15.61
N ASN A 8 46.14 25.49 14.28
CA ASN A 8 45.06 25.95 13.40
C ASN A 8 43.93 24.92 13.33
N ARG A 9 42.74 25.39 13.68
CA ARG A 9 41.45 24.69 13.64
C ARG A 9 41.12 24.27 12.20
N ASN A 10 41.13 22.96 11.93
CA ASN A 10 40.35 22.39 10.84
C ASN A 10 38.86 22.55 11.18
N LYS A 11 38.20 23.56 10.62
CA LYS A 11 36.75 23.52 10.41
C LYS A 11 36.52 22.55 9.25
N GLN A 12 36.18 21.31 9.58
CA GLN A 12 35.54 20.41 8.63
C GLN A 12 34.21 21.05 8.21
N GLU A 13 34.15 21.56 6.98
CA GLU A 13 32.88 21.84 6.33
C GLU A 13 32.13 20.52 6.18
N LEU A 14 31.05 20.38 6.95
CA LEU A 14 30.16 19.23 6.90
C LEU A 14 29.47 19.24 5.52
N PRO A 15 29.49 18.13 4.75
CA PRO A 15 28.76 18.05 3.48
C PRO A 15 27.29 18.40 3.72
N ALA A 16 26.72 19.24 2.86
CA ALA A 16 25.32 19.66 2.95
C ALA A 16 24.40 18.43 2.86
N MET A 17 23.91 17.96 4.00
CA MET A 17 23.01 16.80 4.07
C MET A 17 21.63 17.14 3.45
N PRO A 18 21.05 16.25 2.62
CA PRO A 18 19.69 16.42 2.07
C PRO A 18 18.60 16.58 3.15
N ALA A 19 18.83 16.06 4.36
CA ALA A 19 17.97 16.31 5.53
C ALA A 19 17.82 17.80 5.90
N ARG A 20 18.84 18.63 5.65
CA ARG A 20 18.82 20.08 5.96
C ARG A 20 17.97 20.86 4.96
N THR A 21 18.02 20.52 3.67
CA THR A 21 17.20 21.17 2.64
C THR A 21 15.72 20.80 2.79
N LEU A 22 15.42 19.56 3.16
CA LEU A 22 14.08 19.10 3.52
C LEU A 22 13.53 19.83 4.75
N HIS A 23 14.34 20.01 5.79
CA HIS A 23 13.92 20.75 6.99
C HIS A 23 13.63 22.22 6.66
N LEU A 24 14.51 22.88 5.91
CA LEU A 24 14.35 24.29 5.49
C LEU A 24 13.07 24.53 4.67
N SER A 25 12.81 23.68 3.66
CA SER A 25 11.57 23.79 2.86
C SER A 25 10.32 23.60 3.71
N SER A 26 10.39 22.71 4.71
CA SER A 26 9.28 22.45 5.62
C SER A 26 9.01 23.67 6.53
N ILE A 27 10.07 24.29 7.08
CA ILE A 27 9.95 25.47 7.96
C ILE A 27 9.24 26.61 7.21
N LEU A 28 9.63 26.85 5.96
CA LEU A 28 9.06 27.92 5.13
C LEU A 28 7.61 27.65 4.73
N GLN A 29 7.24 26.40 4.44
CA GLN A 29 5.86 26.02 4.14
C GLN A 29 4.94 26.14 5.38
N ALA A 30 5.47 25.81 6.56
CA ALA A 30 4.76 26.03 7.83
C ALA A 30 4.55 27.54 8.08
N PHE A 31 5.58 28.34 7.82
CA PHE A 31 5.50 29.79 7.97
C PHE A 31 4.52 30.44 6.98
N SER A 32 4.52 30.04 5.71
CA SER A 32 3.56 30.55 4.72
C SER A 32 2.12 30.22 5.12
N THR A 33 1.91 29.04 5.71
CA THR A 33 0.59 28.62 6.21
C THR A 33 0.17 29.44 7.43
N PHE A 34 1.10 29.72 8.34
CA PHE A 34 0.87 30.61 9.50
C PHE A 34 0.45 32.02 9.07
N LEU A 35 1.12 32.61 8.08
CA LEU A 35 0.79 33.93 7.53
C LEU A 35 -0.61 33.93 6.89
N ALA A 36 -0.93 32.90 6.10
CA ALA A 36 -2.23 32.75 5.46
C ALA A 36 -3.38 32.65 6.48
N LEU A 37 -3.18 31.91 7.58
CA LEU A 37 -4.19 31.76 8.65
C LEU A 37 -4.46 33.07 9.39
N ARG A 38 -3.45 33.94 9.52
CA ARG A 38 -3.58 35.25 10.16
C ARG A 38 -4.10 36.35 9.23
N ARG A 39 -4.36 36.05 7.95
CA ARG A 39 -4.83 37.00 6.93
C ARG A 39 -3.92 38.23 6.84
N VAL A 40 -2.60 38.00 6.89
CA VAL A 40 -1.58 39.04 6.73
C VAL A 40 -1.61 39.57 5.28
N SER A 41 -1.33 40.86 5.07
CA SER A 41 -1.28 41.45 3.72
C SER A 41 -0.14 40.82 2.90
N ASP A 42 -0.26 40.77 1.57
CA ASP A 42 0.77 40.18 0.71
C ASP A 42 2.14 40.87 0.87
N HIS A 43 2.14 42.18 1.06
CA HIS A 43 3.36 42.97 1.28
C HIS A 43 4.05 42.61 2.61
N ASP A 44 3.29 42.53 3.69
CA ASP A 44 3.82 42.18 5.01
C ASP A 44 4.25 40.71 5.06
N ALA A 45 3.55 39.84 4.34
CA ALA A 45 3.89 38.42 4.21
C ALA A 45 5.22 38.23 3.45
N GLU A 46 5.44 38.95 2.36
CA GLU A 46 6.72 38.95 1.64
C GLU A 46 7.87 39.44 2.53
N ALA A 47 7.67 40.55 3.26
CA ALA A 47 8.67 41.07 4.20
C ALA A 47 8.99 40.10 5.35
N ALA A 48 7.96 39.44 5.90
CA ALA A 48 8.12 38.45 6.95
C ALA A 48 8.88 37.20 6.47
N VAL A 49 8.63 36.74 5.24
CA VAL A 49 9.37 35.61 4.64
C VAL A 49 10.84 35.97 4.47
N VAL A 50 11.16 37.15 3.94
CA VAL A 50 12.54 37.62 3.80
C VAL A 50 13.24 37.70 5.17
N SER A 51 12.52 38.19 6.20
CA SER A 51 13.03 38.22 7.58
C SER A 51 13.35 36.83 8.12
N LEU A 52 12.43 35.86 8.00
CA LEU A 52 12.66 34.47 8.43
C LEU A 52 13.84 33.84 7.67
N MET A 53 13.95 34.09 6.36
CA MET A 53 15.06 33.58 5.56
C MET A 53 16.41 34.14 6.02
N SER A 54 16.44 35.40 6.47
CA SER A 54 17.65 36.01 7.02
C SER A 54 18.11 35.32 8.32
N VAL A 55 17.17 34.88 9.16
CA VAL A 55 17.44 34.08 10.37
C VAL A 55 17.94 32.69 10.00
N LEU A 56 17.25 32.00 9.09
CA LEU A 56 17.60 30.65 8.63
C LEU A 56 19.01 30.61 8.00
N LYS A 57 19.41 31.66 7.28
CA LYS A 57 20.75 31.75 6.67
C LYS A 57 21.88 31.81 7.70
N ARG A 58 21.63 32.40 8.87
CA ARG A 58 22.64 32.58 9.93
C ARG A 58 22.68 31.41 10.91
N LYS A 59 21.62 30.60 10.94
CA LYS A 59 21.48 29.49 11.88
C LYS A 59 22.16 28.21 11.36
N ASN A 60 23.09 27.68 12.16
CA ASN A 60 23.82 26.45 11.83
C ASN A 60 23.09 25.19 12.29
N ASP A 61 22.31 25.29 13.37
CA ASP A 61 21.54 24.21 13.96
C ASP A 61 20.04 24.56 13.91
N LEU A 62 19.25 23.74 13.20
CA LEU A 62 17.81 23.94 13.04
C LEU A 62 16.98 23.17 14.09
N SER A 63 17.63 22.45 15.00
CA SER A 63 16.97 21.66 16.05
C SER A 63 16.59 22.50 17.28
N ASN A 64 17.28 23.62 17.52
CA ASN A 64 17.05 24.53 18.64
C ASN A 64 16.47 25.88 18.18
N TRP A 65 15.42 26.37 18.83
CA TRP A 65 14.70 27.60 18.44
C TRP A 65 14.51 28.54 19.64
N ASP A 66 15.63 29.02 20.19
CA ASP A 66 15.62 29.97 21.31
C ASP A 66 15.23 31.40 20.84
N LEU A 67 14.28 32.00 21.55
CA LEU A 67 13.73 33.32 21.26
C LEU A 67 14.78 34.43 21.45
N GLU A 68 15.70 34.29 22.42
CA GLU A 68 16.77 35.27 22.65
C GLU A 68 17.76 35.28 21.48
N GLU A 69 18.20 34.10 21.03
CA GLU A 69 19.10 33.93 19.88
C GLU A 69 18.50 34.52 18.59
N ILE A 70 17.20 34.29 18.37
CA ILE A 70 16.50 34.76 17.17
C ILE A 70 16.29 36.27 17.22
N THR A 71 15.93 36.82 18.38
CA THR A 71 15.84 38.26 18.58
C THR A 71 17.20 38.94 18.36
N GLN A 72 18.30 38.32 18.80
CA GLN A 72 19.66 38.79 18.55
C GLN A 72 20.04 38.71 17.05
N SER A 73 19.62 37.65 16.36
CA SER A 73 19.81 37.50 14.90
C SER A 73 19.05 38.58 14.13
N LEU A 74 17.81 38.88 14.50
CA LEU A 74 16.97 39.89 13.85
C LEU A 74 17.51 41.32 14.10
N SER A 75 17.90 41.63 15.34
CA SER A 75 18.47 42.94 15.72
C SER A 75 19.83 43.23 15.09
N SER A 76 20.64 42.21 14.77
CA SER A 76 21.91 42.38 14.03
C SER A 76 21.73 42.90 12.59
N SER A 77 20.49 43.01 12.12
CA SER A 77 20.09 43.50 10.79
C SER A 77 19.62 44.96 10.81
N GLN A 78 19.46 45.57 11.99
CA GLN A 78 18.84 46.87 12.21
C GLN A 78 19.79 47.81 13.02
N PRO A 79 19.74 49.14 12.81
CA PRO A 79 20.50 50.09 13.62
C PRO A 79 20.05 50.06 15.09
N LYS A 80 20.98 50.31 16.03
CA LYS A 80 20.86 50.08 17.49
C LYS A 80 19.68 50.76 18.25
N HIS A 81 18.75 51.44 17.59
CA HIS A 81 17.64 52.15 18.23
C HIS A 81 16.28 52.10 17.49
N SER A 82 16.03 51.14 16.59
CA SER A 82 14.71 50.97 15.95
C SER A 82 13.83 49.94 16.67
N SER A 83 12.52 50.23 16.77
CA SER A 83 11.51 49.24 17.16
C SER A 83 11.49 48.07 16.17
N LEU A 84 11.29 46.84 16.64
CA LEU A 84 11.18 45.66 15.76
C LEU A 84 10.15 45.92 14.64
N ALA A 85 10.54 45.62 13.40
CA ALA A 85 9.63 45.75 12.26
C ALA A 85 8.43 44.79 12.41
N ALA A 86 7.30 45.12 11.77
CA ALA A 86 6.12 44.26 11.77
C ALA A 86 6.42 42.84 11.25
N ALA A 87 7.29 42.73 10.25
CA ALA A 87 7.79 41.47 9.70
C ALA A 87 8.56 40.63 10.75
N ASP A 88 9.46 41.25 11.51
CA ASP A 88 10.26 40.57 12.53
C ASP A 88 9.40 40.09 13.70
N THR A 89 8.36 40.87 14.03
CA THR A 89 7.36 40.50 15.04
C THR A 89 6.57 39.26 14.60
N LEU A 90 6.24 39.14 13.31
CA LEU A 90 5.57 37.94 12.77
C LEU A 90 6.48 36.70 12.82
N VAL A 91 7.79 36.87 12.61
CA VAL A 91 8.78 35.78 12.75
C VAL A 91 8.89 35.34 14.21
N LEU A 92 9.00 36.28 15.14
CA LEU A 92 9.04 35.95 16.57
C LEU A 92 7.76 35.28 17.04
N GLN A 93 6.60 35.79 16.64
CA GLN A 93 5.31 35.15 16.94
C GLN A 93 5.21 33.75 16.36
N PHE A 94 5.72 33.54 15.15
CA PHE A 94 5.77 32.20 14.56
C PHE A 94 6.66 31.27 15.37
N VAL A 95 7.86 31.68 15.75
CA VAL A 95 8.77 30.81 16.52
C VAL A 95 8.24 30.56 17.93
N GLU A 96 7.69 31.59 18.59
CA GLU A 96 7.12 31.50 19.93
C GLU A 96 5.93 30.54 19.98
N HIS A 97 5.01 30.65 19.01
CA HIS A 97 3.78 29.86 19.00
C HIS A 97 3.95 28.51 18.27
N PHE A 98 4.91 28.44 17.35
CA PHE A 98 5.14 27.32 16.44
C PHE A 98 6.64 27.09 16.19
N PRO A 99 7.42 26.64 17.19
CA PRO A 99 8.84 26.36 16.98
C PRO A 99 8.99 25.27 15.90
N PRO A 100 9.68 25.54 14.79
CA PRO A 100 9.62 24.68 13.61
C PRO A 100 10.67 23.56 13.68
N PHE A 101 10.54 22.73 14.71
CA PHE A 101 11.30 21.51 14.91
C PHE A 101 11.14 20.55 13.73
N GLN A 102 12.17 19.73 13.46
CA GLN A 102 12.19 18.88 12.26
C GLN A 102 11.02 17.90 12.25
N ALA A 103 10.78 17.21 13.38
CA ALA A 103 9.71 16.23 13.51
C ALA A 103 8.31 16.83 13.30
N SER A 104 8.01 17.96 13.94
CA SER A 104 6.70 18.63 13.81
C SER A 104 6.46 19.12 12.40
N THR A 105 7.49 19.67 11.76
CA THR A 105 7.36 20.23 10.42
C THR A 105 7.20 19.14 9.35
N ILE A 106 7.90 18.01 9.49
CA ILE A 106 7.75 16.86 8.58
C ILE A 106 6.39 16.17 8.74
N LEU A 107 5.87 16.06 9.97
CA LEU A 107 4.50 15.57 10.19
C LEU A 107 3.46 16.44 9.48
N HIS A 108 3.66 17.76 9.40
CA HIS A 108 2.75 18.61 8.62
C HIS A 108 2.74 18.29 7.15
N LYS A 109 3.91 18.08 6.54
CA LYS A 109 3.98 17.67 5.14
C LYS A 109 3.27 16.34 4.90
N TYR A 110 3.43 15.37 5.80
CA TYR A 110 2.71 14.12 5.71
C TYR A 110 1.19 14.31 5.78
N LEU A 111 0.70 15.12 6.73
CA LEU A 111 -0.74 15.39 6.86
C LEU A 111 -1.31 16.13 5.64
N PHE A 112 -0.52 17.03 5.03
CA PHE A 112 -0.90 17.67 3.77
C PHE A 112 -0.95 16.68 2.61
N ALA A 113 0.04 15.79 2.49
CA ALA A 113 0.04 14.74 1.47
C ALA A 113 -1.20 13.82 1.61
N LEU A 114 -1.59 13.47 2.84
CA LEU A 114 -2.82 12.72 3.09
C LEU A 114 -4.09 13.49 2.69
N GLN A 115 -4.11 14.80 2.90
CA GLN A 115 -5.22 15.65 2.48
C GLN A 115 -5.33 15.71 0.95
N GLU A 116 -4.20 15.86 0.25
CA GLU A 116 -4.15 15.86 -1.21
C GLU A 116 -4.54 14.51 -1.81
N SER A 117 -4.21 13.40 -1.15
CA SER A 117 -4.64 12.06 -1.56
C SER A 117 -6.12 11.75 -1.26
N GLY A 118 -6.90 12.72 -0.78
CA GLY A 118 -8.34 12.56 -0.51
C GLY A 118 -8.69 11.79 0.76
N CYS A 119 -7.78 11.68 1.74
CA CYS A 119 -8.11 11.02 3.02
C CYS A 119 -9.19 11.78 3.80
N SER A 120 -10.03 11.05 4.55
CA SER A 120 -11.07 11.68 5.36
C SER A 120 -10.47 12.59 6.46
N PRO A 121 -11.15 13.70 6.84
CA PRO A 121 -10.69 14.56 7.92
C PRO A 121 -10.54 13.84 9.27
N ALA A 122 -11.38 12.82 9.53
CA ALA A 122 -11.30 12.01 10.74
C ALA A 122 -10.02 11.15 10.76
N THR A 123 -9.67 10.57 9.62
CA THR A 123 -8.44 9.80 9.43
C THR A 123 -7.21 10.67 9.64
N ILE A 124 -7.17 11.87 9.05
CA ILE A 124 -6.07 12.82 9.21
C ILE A 124 -5.89 13.24 10.68
N ARG A 125 -6.99 13.50 11.40
CA ARG A 125 -6.93 13.79 12.85
C ARG A 125 -6.35 12.63 13.66
N ASN A 126 -6.68 11.39 13.31
CA ASN A 126 -6.17 10.20 13.98
C ASN A 126 -4.65 10.06 13.78
N TYR A 127 -4.16 10.17 12.53
CA TYR A 127 -2.73 10.14 12.23
C TYR A 127 -1.96 11.26 12.97
N ARG A 128 -2.50 12.49 12.94
CA ARG A 128 -1.92 13.64 13.65
C ARG A 128 -1.78 13.37 15.14
N SER A 129 -2.83 12.83 15.77
CA SER A 129 -2.83 12.53 17.20
C SER A 129 -1.81 11.46 17.56
N ASP A 130 -1.77 10.36 16.80
CA ASP A 130 -0.91 9.22 17.13
C ASP A 130 0.58 9.53 16.94
N ILE A 131 0.93 10.12 15.80
CA ILE A 131 2.32 10.48 15.50
C ILE A 131 2.78 11.63 16.40
N GLY A 132 1.89 12.60 16.69
CA GLY A 132 2.19 13.70 17.60
C GLY A 132 2.47 13.22 19.04
N GLN A 133 1.68 12.25 19.53
CA GLN A 133 1.90 11.65 20.86
C GLN A 133 3.25 10.93 20.94
N PHE A 134 3.66 10.25 19.87
CA PHE A 134 4.98 9.62 19.78
C PHE A 134 6.12 10.64 19.86
N PHE A 135 6.04 11.75 19.13
CA PHE A 135 7.05 12.82 19.20
C PHE A 135 7.11 13.47 20.58
N THR A 136 5.94 13.69 21.18
CA THR A 136 5.83 14.28 22.51
C THR A 136 6.45 13.37 23.57
N PHE A 137 6.28 12.05 23.42
CA PHE A 137 6.81 11.06 24.36
C PHE A 137 8.34 11.07 24.42
N HIS A 138 9.02 11.26 23.28
CA HIS A 138 10.49 11.26 23.24
C HIS A 138 11.11 12.64 23.50
N GLY A 139 10.35 13.73 23.38
CA GLY A 139 10.84 15.09 23.63
C GLY A 139 12.02 15.49 22.72
N GLN A 140 12.22 14.78 21.62
CA GLN A 140 13.29 15.03 20.64
C GLN A 140 12.70 15.70 19.41
N HIS A 141 13.50 16.57 18.79
CA HIS A 141 13.09 17.41 17.67
C HIS A 141 13.56 16.88 16.31
N GLU A 142 14.51 15.93 16.29
CA GLU A 142 15.09 15.33 15.08
C GLU A 142 14.52 13.95 14.78
N LEU A 143 14.15 13.72 13.52
CA LEU A 143 13.38 12.55 13.12
C LEU A 143 14.22 11.26 13.10
N THR A 144 15.47 11.36 12.66
CA THR A 144 16.46 10.27 12.59
C THR A 144 16.79 9.71 13.98
N SER A 145 16.70 10.56 15.02
CA SER A 145 17.00 10.17 16.40
C SER A 145 15.88 9.35 17.06
N ILE A 146 14.62 9.55 16.64
CA ILE A 146 13.44 8.96 17.30
C ILE A 146 12.78 7.86 16.50
N MET A 147 12.79 7.92 15.17
CA MET A 147 12.10 6.94 14.34
C MET A 147 12.96 5.67 14.17
N THR A 148 13.27 5.02 15.29
CA THR A 148 14.02 3.76 15.32
C THR A 148 13.20 2.69 16.04
N LYS A 149 13.42 1.41 15.71
CA LYS A 149 12.77 0.26 16.36
C LYS A 149 12.77 0.31 17.90
N PRO A 150 13.90 0.56 18.59
CA PRO A 150 13.90 0.61 20.06
C PRO A 150 13.06 1.76 20.61
N LYS A 151 13.07 2.93 19.97
CA LYS A 151 12.32 4.11 20.41
C LYS A 151 10.82 3.96 20.18
N VAL A 152 10.42 3.33 19.08
CA VAL A 152 9.02 2.99 18.82
C VAL A 152 8.53 1.96 19.82
N LEU A 153 9.33 0.95 20.14
CA LEU A 153 9.00 -0.03 21.18
C LEU A 153 8.87 0.61 22.57
N GLU A 154 9.79 1.50 22.94
CA GLU A 154 9.75 2.28 24.19
C GLU A 154 8.43 3.05 24.34
N PHE A 155 7.96 3.68 23.25
CA PHE A 155 6.67 4.35 23.21
C PHE A 155 5.49 3.39 23.38
N LEU A 156 5.46 2.26 22.66
CA LEU A 156 4.35 1.30 22.74
C LEU A 156 4.25 0.64 24.13
N VAL A 157 5.37 0.35 24.77
CA VAL A 157 5.42 -0.12 26.17
C VAL A 157 4.92 0.97 27.12
N GLY A 158 5.27 2.24 26.86
CA GLY A 158 4.72 3.39 27.59
C GLY A 158 3.20 3.54 27.45
N GLU A 159 2.64 3.29 26.26
CA GLU A 159 1.18 3.30 26.04
C GLU A 159 0.49 2.10 26.71
N GLN A 160 1.13 0.93 26.75
CA GLN A 160 0.64 -0.24 27.50
C GLN A 160 0.62 0.02 29.01
N ALA A 161 1.64 0.70 29.55
CA ALA A 161 1.70 1.09 30.96
C ALA A 161 0.56 2.05 31.36
N LYS A 162 0.02 2.81 30.41
CA LYS A 162 -1.19 3.63 30.58
C LYS A 162 -2.50 2.84 30.48
N GLN A 163 -2.43 1.51 30.43
CA GLN A 163 -3.58 0.59 30.30
C GLN A 163 -4.40 0.78 29.02
N LEU A 164 -3.80 1.24 27.92
CA LEU A 164 -4.49 1.28 26.63
C LEU A 164 -4.77 -0.13 26.10
N LYS A 165 -5.93 -0.30 25.47
CA LYS A 165 -6.30 -1.55 24.78
C LYS A 165 -5.31 -1.85 23.66
N LEU A 166 -5.01 -3.14 23.45
CA LEU A 166 -4.09 -3.62 22.41
C LEU A 166 -4.48 -3.11 21.01
N ALA A 167 -5.77 -2.98 20.71
CA ALA A 167 -6.25 -2.42 19.45
C ALA A 167 -5.82 -0.95 19.24
N SER A 168 -5.83 -0.13 20.29
CA SER A 168 -5.39 1.26 20.24
C SER A 168 -3.87 1.37 20.05
N ILE A 169 -3.10 0.46 20.67
CA ILE A 169 -1.65 0.37 20.52
C ILE A 169 -1.29 -0.08 19.10
N LYS A 170 -1.98 -1.09 18.55
CA LYS A 170 -1.85 -1.52 17.15
C LYS A 170 -2.12 -0.37 16.17
N ARG A 171 -3.20 0.39 16.37
CA ARG A 171 -3.54 1.55 15.54
C ARG A 171 -2.41 2.60 15.52
N LYS A 172 -1.83 2.91 16.69
CA LYS A 172 -0.71 3.84 16.81
C LYS A 172 0.53 3.35 16.06
N LEU A 173 0.86 2.06 16.15
CA LEU A 173 1.95 1.48 15.38
C LEU A 173 1.70 1.56 13.87
N ILE A 174 0.48 1.27 13.40
CA ILE A 174 0.12 1.41 11.99
C ILE A 174 0.33 2.85 11.52
N SER A 175 -0.08 3.83 12.33
CA SER A 175 0.14 5.25 12.00
C SER A 175 1.62 5.61 11.87
N LEU A 176 2.47 5.09 12.75
CA LEU A 176 3.92 5.30 12.69
C LEU A 176 4.55 4.58 11.48
N ASN A 177 4.08 3.39 11.14
CA ASN A 177 4.60 2.63 10.00
C ASN A 177 4.24 3.29 8.65
N GLN A 178 3.00 3.74 8.49
CA GLN A 178 2.57 4.48 7.30
C GLN A 178 3.33 5.80 7.13
N PHE A 179 3.62 6.47 8.24
CA PHE A 179 4.46 7.66 8.22
C PHE A 179 5.91 7.34 7.83
N ALA A 180 6.50 6.25 8.35
CA ALA A 180 7.84 5.80 7.97
C ALA A 180 7.95 5.40 6.48
N LEU A 181 6.95 4.70 5.94
CA LEU A 181 6.87 4.35 4.52
C LEU A 181 6.79 5.60 3.63
N TRP A 182 6.00 6.60 4.05
CA TRP A 182 5.94 7.87 3.35
C TRP A 182 7.28 8.61 3.37
N LEU A 183 8.02 8.56 4.47
CA LEU A 183 9.34 9.18 4.59
C LEU A 183 10.37 8.53 3.66
N GLU A 184 10.45 7.21 3.63
CA GLU A 184 11.40 6.50 2.75
C GLU A 184 11.10 6.73 1.26
N LYS A 185 9.82 6.87 0.90
CA LYS A 185 9.42 7.23 -0.47
C LYS A 185 9.81 8.66 -0.85
N TYR A 186 9.86 9.57 0.12
CA TYR A 186 10.13 10.99 -0.10
C TYR A 186 11.62 11.34 0.03
N ASP A 187 12.39 10.55 0.79
CA ASP A 187 13.84 10.69 0.98
C ASP A 187 14.50 9.30 1.00
N SER A 188 15.24 8.99 -0.06
CA SER A 188 15.89 7.68 -0.28
C SER A 188 17.01 7.37 0.70
N ASP A 189 17.52 8.36 1.44
CA ASP A 189 18.58 8.18 2.43
C ASP A 189 18.03 7.74 3.81
N ILE A 190 16.70 7.65 3.97
CA ILE A 190 16.00 7.30 5.21
C ILE A 190 15.41 5.88 5.11
N HIS A 191 16.15 4.88 5.62
CA HIS A 191 15.71 3.47 5.63
C HIS A 191 15.14 3.04 6.98
N LEU A 192 13.83 3.21 7.19
CA LEU A 192 13.17 2.99 8.49
C LEU A 192 12.16 1.82 8.52
N THR A 193 11.78 1.29 7.36
CA THR A 193 10.53 0.52 7.16
C THR A 193 10.67 -0.96 7.50
N LYS A 194 11.74 -1.62 7.05
CA LYS A 194 11.98 -3.07 7.30
C LYS A 194 11.96 -3.42 8.79
N ASP A 195 12.46 -2.52 9.63
CA ASP A 195 12.51 -2.73 11.08
C ASP A 195 11.14 -2.60 11.76
N LEU A 196 10.28 -1.70 11.26
CA LEU A 196 8.94 -1.42 11.79
C LEU A 196 7.92 -2.51 11.42
N GLU A 197 7.99 -3.04 10.20
CA GLU A 197 7.14 -4.15 9.75
C GLU A 197 7.38 -5.42 10.59
N SER A 198 8.65 -5.72 10.89
CA SER A 198 9.01 -6.85 11.77
C SER A 198 8.41 -6.72 13.18
N LEU A 199 8.30 -5.48 13.67
CA LEU A 199 7.77 -5.16 14.99
C LEU A 199 6.24 -5.29 15.02
N GLN A 200 5.57 -4.94 13.92
CA GLN A 200 4.12 -5.13 13.75
C GLN A 200 3.72 -6.61 13.80
N ALA A 201 4.48 -7.48 13.11
CA ALA A 201 4.22 -8.93 13.10
C ALA A 201 4.32 -9.59 14.49
N HIS A 202 5.20 -9.09 15.35
CA HIS A 202 5.51 -9.69 16.66
C HIS A 202 5.08 -8.83 17.85
N LEU A 203 4.15 -7.89 17.65
CA LEU A 203 3.79 -6.87 18.66
C LEU A 203 3.35 -7.47 19.99
N ALA A 204 2.47 -8.48 19.99
CA ALA A 204 1.97 -9.09 21.22
C ALA A 204 3.10 -9.76 22.04
N THR A 205 3.99 -10.47 21.35
CA THR A 205 5.14 -11.16 21.95
C THR A 205 6.18 -10.17 22.48
N ASN A 206 6.43 -9.08 21.75
CA ASN A 206 7.39 -8.04 22.17
C ASN A 206 6.87 -7.25 23.38
N LEU A 207 5.57 -6.94 23.42
CA LEU A 207 4.94 -6.27 24.57
C LEU A 207 4.90 -7.18 25.80
N ALA A 208 4.70 -8.49 25.63
CA ALA A 208 4.75 -9.45 26.74
C ALA A 208 6.16 -9.62 27.33
N LYS A 209 7.20 -9.51 26.50
CA LYS A 209 8.61 -9.61 26.93
C LYS A 209 9.09 -8.39 27.73
N HIS A 210 8.57 -7.20 27.44
CA HIS A 210 8.98 -5.97 28.12
C HIS A 210 7.99 -5.59 29.22
N LYS A 211 8.20 -6.12 30.43
CA LYS A 211 7.51 -5.67 31.65
C LYS A 211 7.93 -4.22 31.96
N PRO A 212 7.00 -3.29 32.28
CA PRO A 212 7.32 -1.89 32.41
C PRO A 212 8.34 -1.65 33.53
N ALA A 213 9.49 -1.07 33.20
CA ALA A 213 10.43 -0.57 34.19
C ALA A 213 9.76 0.58 34.96
N THR A 214 9.77 0.47 36.28
CA THR A 214 9.18 1.41 37.23
C THR A 214 9.96 2.71 37.21
N GLN A 215 9.72 3.58 36.22
CA GLN A 215 10.11 4.98 36.27
C GLN A 215 9.30 5.75 35.23
N ALA A 216 8.10 6.19 35.63
CA ALA A 216 7.38 7.23 34.93
C ALA A 216 8.24 8.50 34.96
N LYS A 217 9.00 8.76 33.89
CA LYS A 217 9.51 10.11 33.63
C LYS A 217 8.29 11.03 33.61
N LYS A 218 8.26 12.00 34.54
CA LYS A 218 7.26 13.07 34.55
C LYS A 218 7.29 13.73 33.17
N THR A 219 6.23 13.52 32.40
CA THR A 219 5.99 14.24 31.15
C THR A 219 6.02 15.74 31.46
N PRO A 220 6.79 16.57 30.74
CA PRO A 220 6.61 18.01 30.84
C PRO A 220 5.15 18.34 30.50
N SER A 221 4.56 19.26 31.27
CA SER A 221 3.17 19.71 31.11
C SER A 221 2.84 19.92 29.65
N ALA A 222 1.69 19.38 29.24
CA ALA A 222 1.16 19.45 27.89
C ALA A 222 1.35 20.86 27.30
N VAL A 223 2.27 20.98 26.33
CA VAL A 223 2.33 22.15 25.46
C VAL A 223 0.94 22.29 24.83
N LYS A 224 0.30 23.44 25.04
CA LYS A 224 -1.05 23.76 24.57
C LYS A 224 -1.20 23.32 23.11
N HIS A 225 -1.96 22.24 22.94
CA HIS A 225 -2.66 21.77 21.76
C HIS A 225 -2.41 22.62 20.50
N TRP A 226 -1.45 22.15 19.69
CA TRP A 226 -1.35 22.46 18.27
C TRP A 226 -2.76 22.39 17.67
N SER A 227 -3.34 23.54 17.32
CA SER A 227 -4.70 23.67 16.78
C SER A 227 -4.66 24.52 15.53
N MET A 228 -4.37 23.91 14.37
CA MET A 228 -4.73 24.54 13.10
C MET A 228 -6.24 24.40 12.91
N PRO A 229 -7.00 25.50 12.68
CA PRO A 229 -8.40 25.40 12.33
C PRO A 229 -8.52 24.87 10.90
N LEU A 230 -8.65 23.55 10.74
CA LEU A 230 -9.17 22.94 9.52
C LEU A 230 -10.68 23.26 9.47
N LYS A 231 -11.05 24.47 9.03
CA LYS A 231 -12.46 24.83 8.83
C LYS A 231 -13.03 24.04 7.66
N GLN A 232 -14.07 23.28 7.94
CA GLN A 232 -14.97 22.70 6.94
C GLN A 232 -15.83 23.82 6.35
N HIS A 233 -16.03 23.83 5.02
CA HIS A 233 -17.05 24.65 4.38
C HIS A 233 -18.34 23.83 4.26
N PRO A 234 -19.46 24.24 4.88
CA PRO A 234 -20.80 23.81 4.49
C PRO A 234 -21.44 24.81 3.52
N THR A 235 -22.27 24.28 2.62
CA THR A 235 -23.02 24.97 1.58
C THR A 235 -24.33 25.61 2.09
N GLN A 236 -24.70 26.73 1.43
CA GLN A 236 -26.04 27.37 1.25
C GLN A 236 -26.66 28.24 2.39
N ARG A 237 -26.88 29.54 2.16
CA ARG A 237 -28.05 30.24 1.52
C ARG A 237 -27.87 31.77 1.66
N ILE A 238 -28.26 32.54 0.65
CA ILE A 238 -28.16 34.02 0.55
C ILE A 238 -29.53 34.66 0.85
N ASN A 239 -29.56 35.87 1.45
CA ASN A 239 -30.32 37.09 1.00
C ASN A 239 -30.49 38.16 2.13
N PRO A 240 -30.82 39.45 1.84
CA PRO A 240 -30.02 40.47 1.13
C PRO A 240 -30.13 41.90 1.78
N LEU A 241 -29.62 42.94 1.07
CA LEU A 241 -29.74 44.42 1.27
C LEU A 241 -28.49 45.08 1.91
N GLU A 242 -27.80 46.07 1.34
CA GLU A 242 -28.08 46.96 0.20
C GLU A 242 -26.77 47.58 -0.38
N GLN A 243 -26.55 47.37 -1.69
CA GLN A 243 -26.06 48.25 -2.80
C GLN A 243 -24.87 49.24 -2.60
N THR A 244 -23.90 49.53 -3.50
CA THR A 244 -23.29 49.09 -4.81
C THR A 244 -22.25 50.21 -5.19
N PRO A 245 -21.50 50.25 -6.33
CA PRO A 245 -20.83 49.22 -7.16
C PRO A 245 -19.34 49.55 -7.48
N PHE A 246 -18.48 48.54 -7.75
CA PHE A 246 -17.61 48.53 -8.96
C PHE A 246 -16.96 47.14 -9.21
N SER A 247 -17.25 46.62 -10.40
CA SER A 247 -16.62 45.55 -11.21
C SER A 247 -16.17 44.22 -10.60
N LEU A 248 -16.83 43.14 -11.04
CA LEU A 248 -16.37 41.76 -11.03
C LEU A 248 -15.08 41.57 -11.84
N SER A 249 -14.05 40.97 -11.24
CA SER A 249 -13.49 39.67 -11.63
C SER A 249 -12.09 39.46 -11.04
N ARG A 250 -11.97 38.60 -10.01
CA ARG A 250 -10.85 37.65 -9.77
C ARG A 250 -10.94 37.03 -8.37
N PRO A 251 -11.61 35.87 -8.20
CA PRO A 251 -11.28 34.94 -7.15
C PRO A 251 -10.45 33.77 -7.73
N ALA A 252 -9.60 33.18 -6.90
CA ALA A 252 -8.83 31.93 -7.11
C ALA A 252 -7.46 31.96 -7.82
N ARG A 253 -7.01 33.01 -8.53
CA ARG A 253 -5.63 33.04 -9.09
C ARG A 253 -4.56 33.63 -8.17
N ALA A 254 -4.91 34.60 -7.31
CA ALA A 254 -3.93 35.29 -6.45
C ALA A 254 -3.22 34.38 -5.42
N HIS A 255 -3.90 33.33 -4.91
CA HIS A 255 -3.30 32.38 -3.96
C HIS A 255 -2.39 31.32 -4.62
N GLN A 256 -2.52 31.06 -5.92
CA GLN A 256 -1.56 30.27 -6.69
C GLN A 256 -0.33 31.11 -7.07
N ASP A 257 -0.53 32.38 -7.41
CA ASP A 257 0.54 33.30 -7.77
C ASP A 257 1.51 33.60 -6.61
N TYR A 258 1.04 33.63 -5.35
CA TYR A 258 1.92 33.78 -4.18
C TYR A 258 2.88 32.58 -4.00
N ARG A 259 2.39 31.35 -4.19
CA ARG A 259 3.22 30.13 -4.12
C ARG A 259 4.19 30.04 -5.31
N ALA A 260 3.75 30.43 -6.50
CA ALA A 260 4.58 30.49 -7.70
C ALA A 260 5.67 31.58 -7.61
N ARG A 261 5.39 32.73 -6.99
CA ARG A 261 6.36 33.81 -6.72
C ARG A 261 7.37 33.44 -5.64
N LEU A 262 6.93 32.72 -4.61
CA LEU A 262 7.84 32.08 -3.65
C LEU A 262 8.77 31.13 -4.41
N GLU A 263 8.23 30.18 -5.19
CA GLU A 263 8.96 29.24 -6.07
C GLU A 263 9.97 29.92 -7.02
N ALA A 264 9.62 31.08 -7.59
CA ALA A 264 10.51 31.89 -8.42
C ALA A 264 11.65 32.55 -7.62
N GLY A 265 11.39 32.96 -6.37
CA GLY A 265 12.40 33.47 -5.44
C GLY A 265 13.46 32.43 -5.02
N TRP A 266 13.16 31.12 -5.13
CA TRP A 266 14.15 30.06 -4.86
C TRP A 266 15.26 29.99 -5.90
N ARG A 267 14.97 30.38 -7.16
CA ARG A 267 15.96 30.34 -8.25
C ARG A 267 17.03 31.42 -8.11
N SER A 268 16.69 32.59 -7.55
CA SER A 268 17.65 33.70 -7.40
C SER A 268 18.69 33.49 -6.28
N ILE A 269 18.39 32.62 -5.31
CA ILE A 269 19.31 32.32 -4.19
C ILE A 269 20.37 31.28 -4.59
N GLY A 270 20.00 30.32 -5.45
CA GLY A 270 20.96 29.39 -6.05
C GLY A 270 21.99 30.09 -6.95
N GLU A 271 21.66 31.27 -7.48
CA GLU A 271 22.54 32.00 -8.39
C GLU A 271 23.58 32.91 -7.73
N THR A 272 23.46 33.20 -6.42
CA THR A 272 24.38 34.15 -5.76
C THR A 272 25.63 33.47 -5.18
N VAL A 273 25.75 32.14 -5.23
CA VAL A 273 26.91 31.41 -4.68
C VAL A 273 27.88 30.89 -5.76
N ARG A 274 27.60 31.04 -7.06
CA ARG A 274 28.51 30.46 -8.05
C ARG A 274 28.58 31.23 -9.36
N LYS A 275 29.35 32.33 -9.40
CA LYS A 275 29.69 32.98 -10.68
C LYS A 275 31.16 33.38 -10.75
N LYS A 276 31.96 32.49 -11.37
CA LYS A 276 32.87 32.87 -12.46
C LYS A 276 33.45 31.70 -13.27
N THR A 277 33.35 30.47 -12.78
CA THR A 277 33.94 29.28 -13.45
C THR A 277 32.93 28.38 -14.16
N LEU A 278 31.62 28.57 -13.94
CA LEU A 278 30.62 27.58 -14.34
C LEU A 278 29.92 27.82 -15.68
N ASP A 279 29.79 29.07 -16.10
CA ASP A 279 29.06 29.43 -17.34
C ASP A 279 29.73 28.87 -18.61
N ARG A 280 31.03 28.55 -18.54
CA ARG A 280 31.77 27.95 -19.64
C ARG A 280 31.59 26.43 -19.72
N PHE A 281 31.19 25.78 -18.64
CA PHE A 281 30.95 24.32 -18.55
C PHE A 281 29.47 23.94 -18.63
N LEU A 282 28.56 24.88 -18.38
CA LEU A 282 27.11 24.69 -18.45
C LEU A 282 26.59 24.05 -19.76
N PRO A 283 27.01 24.47 -20.97
CA PRO A 283 26.48 23.87 -22.19
C PRO A 283 26.90 22.40 -22.35
N TYR A 284 28.12 22.04 -21.96
CA TYR A 284 28.61 20.66 -22.00
C TYR A 284 27.95 19.78 -20.94
N LEU A 285 27.69 20.33 -19.76
CA LEU A 285 26.96 19.64 -18.69
C LEU A 285 25.49 19.38 -19.08
N ASN A 286 24.83 20.37 -19.70
CA ASN A 286 23.47 20.23 -20.19
C ASN A 286 23.38 19.18 -21.31
N LEU A 287 24.37 19.16 -22.23
CA LEU A 287 24.47 18.14 -23.27
C LEU A 287 24.68 16.74 -22.69
N ALA A 288 25.59 16.60 -21.71
CA ALA A 288 25.84 15.33 -21.04
C ALA A 288 24.60 14.82 -20.27
N MET A 289 23.86 15.72 -19.61
CA MET A 289 22.61 15.39 -18.94
C MET A 289 21.52 14.99 -19.92
N LEU A 290 21.42 15.64 -21.08
CA LEU A 290 20.46 15.27 -22.12
C LEU A 290 20.77 13.90 -22.72
N LEU A 291 22.05 13.59 -22.96
CA LEU A 291 22.48 12.27 -23.42
C LEU A 291 22.21 11.18 -22.37
N LEU A 292 22.50 11.45 -21.09
CA LEU A 292 22.17 10.53 -20.00
C LEU A 292 20.67 10.33 -19.85
N PHE A 293 19.86 11.37 -20.05
CA PHE A 293 18.41 11.26 -20.01
C PHE A 293 17.88 10.42 -21.17
N LEU A 294 18.43 10.56 -22.38
CA LEU A 294 18.04 9.75 -23.53
C LEU A 294 18.43 8.29 -23.35
N VAL A 295 19.66 8.01 -22.89
CA VAL A 295 20.13 6.64 -22.64
C VAL A 295 19.37 6.00 -21.48
N GLY A 296 19.16 6.73 -20.38
CA GLY A 296 18.37 6.29 -19.25
C GLY A 296 16.92 6.05 -19.64
N GLY A 297 16.30 6.99 -20.36
CA GLY A 297 14.94 6.87 -20.87
C GLY A 297 14.77 5.67 -21.81
N ALA A 298 15.73 5.43 -22.70
CA ALA A 298 15.74 4.25 -23.57
C ALA A 298 15.91 2.95 -22.76
N TYR A 299 16.77 2.94 -21.75
CA TYR A 299 16.93 1.79 -20.85
C TYR A 299 15.67 1.50 -20.03
N PHE A 300 15.03 2.53 -19.48
CA PHE A 300 13.79 2.39 -18.73
C PHE A 300 12.61 1.99 -19.63
N ALA A 301 12.52 2.54 -20.84
CA ALA A 301 11.54 2.08 -21.83
C ALA A 301 11.79 0.62 -22.20
N TYR A 302 13.05 0.24 -22.44
CA TYR A 302 13.40 -1.16 -22.70
C TYR A 302 13.05 -2.07 -21.52
N ALA A 303 13.36 -1.64 -20.29
CA ALA A 303 13.00 -2.37 -19.08
C ALA A 303 11.48 -2.53 -18.96
N GLN A 304 10.71 -1.44 -19.09
CA GLN A 304 9.26 -1.45 -18.94
C GLN A 304 8.53 -2.26 -20.02
N PHE A 305 8.99 -2.19 -21.28
CA PHE A 305 8.29 -2.82 -22.40
C PHE A 305 8.78 -4.23 -22.73
N PHE A 306 10.03 -4.58 -22.40
CA PHE A 306 10.63 -5.85 -22.81
C PHE A 306 11.16 -6.71 -21.66
N ARG A 307 11.56 -6.13 -20.52
CA ARG A 307 12.15 -6.90 -19.41
C ARG A 307 11.16 -7.17 -18.27
N ASP A 308 10.45 -6.13 -17.86
CA ASP A 308 9.56 -6.10 -16.69
C ASP A 308 8.10 -5.94 -17.11
N ALA A 309 7.79 -6.07 -18.41
CA ALA A 309 6.41 -6.12 -18.88
C ALA A 309 5.72 -7.28 -18.15
N PRO A 310 4.73 -7.02 -17.27
CA PRO A 310 4.00 -8.10 -16.65
C PRO A 310 3.28 -8.82 -17.77
N ALA A 311 3.65 -10.08 -18.01
CA ALA A 311 2.78 -10.99 -18.73
C ALA A 311 1.39 -10.84 -18.08
N PRO A 312 0.32 -10.57 -18.85
CA PRO A 312 -1.00 -10.50 -18.26
C PRO A 312 -1.27 -11.87 -17.65
N LEU A 313 -1.07 -11.98 -16.33
CA LEU A 313 -1.44 -13.14 -15.53
C LEU A 313 -2.95 -13.12 -15.37
N ALA A 314 -3.66 -13.20 -16.49
CA ALA A 314 -5.00 -13.71 -16.49
C ALA A 314 -4.83 -15.22 -16.26
N PHE A 315 -5.27 -15.66 -15.09
CA PHE A 315 -5.34 -17.05 -14.60
C PHE A 315 -4.09 -17.59 -13.88
N PRO A 316 -4.28 -18.20 -12.68
CA PRO A 316 -3.23 -18.97 -12.03
C PRO A 316 -2.81 -20.12 -12.95
N THR A 317 -1.50 -20.31 -13.12
CA THR A 317 -0.93 -21.35 -13.99
C THR A 317 -1.17 -22.77 -13.48
N THR A 318 -1.65 -22.93 -12.25
CA THR A 318 -2.09 -24.22 -11.70
C THR A 318 -3.60 -24.17 -11.46
N PRO A 319 -4.40 -24.99 -12.16
CA PRO A 319 -5.82 -25.10 -11.90
C PRO A 319 -6.07 -25.44 -10.43
N VAL A 320 -6.90 -24.65 -9.76
CA VAL A 320 -7.34 -24.93 -8.39
C VAL A 320 -8.76 -25.46 -8.49
N ARG A 321 -8.93 -26.74 -8.18
CA ARG A 321 -10.25 -27.36 -8.16
C ARG A 321 -11.12 -26.75 -7.05
N PRO A 322 -12.42 -26.54 -7.30
CA PRO A 322 -13.37 -26.16 -6.26
C PRO A 322 -13.39 -27.18 -5.10
N SER A 323 -13.66 -26.70 -3.88
CA SER A 323 -13.88 -27.57 -2.72
C SER A 323 -15.22 -28.31 -2.85
N ARG A 324 -15.24 -29.61 -2.52
CA ARG A 324 -16.45 -30.44 -2.63
C ARG A 324 -17.22 -30.47 -1.31
N THR A 325 -17.76 -29.31 -0.99
CA THR A 325 -18.49 -29.05 0.25
C THR A 325 -19.95 -28.68 -0.04
N LEU A 326 -20.89 -29.13 0.80
CA LEU A 326 -22.30 -28.75 0.72
C LEU A 326 -22.72 -27.97 1.97
N SER A 327 -23.41 -26.84 1.81
CA SER A 327 -24.04 -26.17 2.95
C SER A 327 -25.34 -26.88 3.35
N PHE A 328 -25.48 -27.22 4.62
CA PHE A 328 -26.71 -27.75 5.19
C PHE A 328 -27.17 -26.84 6.31
N GLN A 329 -28.44 -26.43 6.26
CA GLN A 329 -29.04 -25.55 7.26
C GLN A 329 -30.40 -26.10 7.67
N GLY A 330 -30.76 -25.89 8.94
CA GLY A 330 -32.02 -26.36 9.48
C GLY A 330 -32.34 -25.69 10.80
N ARG A 331 -33.52 -26.03 11.32
CA ARG A 331 -33.95 -25.67 12.67
C ARG A 331 -34.15 -26.95 13.46
N LEU A 332 -33.48 -27.05 14.60
CA LEU A 332 -33.59 -28.16 15.52
C LEU A 332 -34.64 -27.84 16.59
N THR A 333 -35.71 -28.64 16.62
CA THR A 333 -36.79 -28.52 17.59
C THR A 333 -37.07 -29.85 18.27
N ASP A 334 -37.62 -29.80 19.48
CA ASP A 334 -38.15 -30.95 20.18
C ASP A 334 -39.54 -31.36 19.62
N THR A 335 -40.10 -32.46 20.14
CA THR A 335 -41.44 -32.93 19.77
C THR A 335 -42.56 -31.93 20.07
N ALA A 336 -42.33 -30.97 20.97
CA ALA A 336 -43.24 -29.89 21.32
C ALA A 336 -42.97 -28.59 20.53
N GLN A 337 -42.08 -28.63 19.53
CA GLN A 337 -41.65 -27.50 18.70
C GLN A 337 -40.85 -26.41 19.43
N ASN A 338 -40.30 -26.70 20.62
CA ASN A 338 -39.36 -25.80 21.28
C ASN A 338 -37.98 -25.91 20.61
N PRO A 339 -37.26 -24.80 20.41
CA PRO A 339 -35.92 -24.83 19.83
C PRO A 339 -34.93 -25.51 20.78
N ILE A 340 -34.11 -26.40 20.23
CA ILE A 340 -32.97 -26.99 20.96
C ILE A 340 -31.75 -26.12 20.67
N VAL A 341 -31.20 -25.54 21.73
CA VAL A 341 -30.10 -24.55 21.67
C VAL A 341 -28.77 -25.12 22.16
N SER A 342 -28.73 -26.41 22.49
CA SER A 342 -27.52 -27.09 22.96
C SER A 342 -26.81 -27.80 21.82
N ALA A 343 -25.48 -27.78 21.85
CA ALA A 343 -24.64 -28.59 20.98
C ALA A 343 -25.12 -30.05 20.94
N THR A 344 -25.46 -30.52 19.74
CA THR A 344 -26.05 -31.84 19.51
C THR A 344 -25.22 -32.58 18.46
N ASP A 345 -25.08 -33.88 18.65
CA ASP A 345 -24.37 -34.75 17.70
C ASP A 345 -25.21 -34.96 16.44
N PHE A 346 -24.63 -34.66 15.28
CA PHE A 346 -25.17 -34.97 13.97
C PHE A 346 -24.28 -35.97 13.25
N ARG A 347 -24.90 -36.79 12.40
CA ARG A 347 -24.21 -37.60 11.40
C ARG A 347 -24.98 -37.55 10.10
N PHE A 348 -24.28 -37.19 9.04
CA PHE A 348 -24.81 -37.03 7.69
C PHE A 348 -24.29 -38.14 6.80
N LYS A 349 -25.18 -38.72 6.00
CA LYS A 349 -24.82 -39.76 5.03
C LYS A 349 -25.44 -39.47 3.67
N LEU A 350 -24.69 -39.75 2.62
CA LEU A 350 -25.16 -39.64 1.24
C LEU A 350 -25.39 -41.04 0.65
N TYR A 351 -26.52 -41.19 -0.03
CA TYR A 351 -26.95 -42.43 -0.66
C TYR A 351 -27.38 -42.20 -2.11
N ASP A 352 -27.37 -43.27 -2.91
CA ASP A 352 -27.82 -43.32 -4.31
C ASP A 352 -29.31 -43.66 -4.49
N ALA A 353 -30.08 -43.74 -3.39
CA ALA A 353 -31.52 -44.03 -3.41
C ALA A 353 -32.28 -43.40 -2.22
N THR A 354 -33.58 -43.11 -2.44
CA THR A 354 -34.50 -42.58 -1.42
C THR A 354 -34.65 -43.50 -0.20
N THR A 355 -34.68 -44.81 -0.42
CA THR A 355 -34.73 -45.87 0.60
C THR A 355 -33.75 -46.98 0.21
N ALA A 356 -33.09 -47.61 1.18
CA ALA A 356 -31.97 -48.53 0.95
C ALA A 356 -30.81 -47.87 0.16
N GLY A 357 -30.23 -48.53 -0.85
CA GLY A 357 -29.14 -47.97 -1.65
C GLY A 357 -27.73 -48.11 -1.05
N ASN A 358 -26.73 -47.75 -1.84
CA ASN A 358 -25.33 -47.78 -1.46
C ASN A 358 -24.94 -46.49 -0.72
N LEU A 359 -24.13 -46.65 0.33
CA LEU A 359 -23.53 -45.51 1.03
C LEU A 359 -22.43 -44.91 0.16
N LEU A 360 -22.60 -43.65 -0.24
CA LEU A 360 -21.64 -42.91 -1.06
C LEU A 360 -20.66 -42.09 -0.22
N TRP A 361 -21.12 -41.54 0.91
CA TRP A 361 -20.30 -40.73 1.82
C TRP A 361 -20.89 -40.70 3.23
N ASP A 362 -20.02 -40.57 4.23
CA ASP A 362 -20.38 -40.50 5.65
C ASP A 362 -19.55 -39.42 6.34
N SER A 363 -20.21 -38.47 7.00
CA SER A 363 -19.53 -37.40 7.72
C SER A 363 -18.80 -37.88 8.99
N GLY A 364 -19.13 -39.07 9.50
CA GLY A 364 -18.89 -39.41 10.90
C GLY A 364 -19.75 -38.57 11.85
N THR A 365 -19.51 -38.68 13.15
CA THR A 365 -20.21 -37.85 14.15
C THR A 365 -19.55 -36.49 14.25
N CYS A 366 -20.33 -35.42 14.11
CA CYS A 366 -19.90 -34.05 14.32
C CYS A 366 -20.86 -33.33 15.28
N SER A 367 -20.34 -32.46 16.13
CA SER A 367 -21.16 -31.63 17.02
C SER A 367 -21.59 -30.37 16.29
N VAL A 368 -22.90 -30.11 16.24
CA VAL A 368 -23.48 -28.89 15.67
C VAL A 368 -24.09 -28.07 16.80
N ASP A 369 -23.79 -26.77 16.82
CA ASP A 369 -24.25 -25.84 17.86
C ASP A 369 -25.33 -24.90 17.28
N PRO A 370 -26.63 -25.10 17.61
CA PRO A 370 -27.70 -24.24 17.14
C PRO A 370 -27.75 -22.90 17.88
N ASP A 371 -28.32 -21.87 17.25
CA ASP A 371 -28.57 -20.59 17.91
C ASP A 371 -29.75 -20.62 18.90
N GLN A 372 -30.11 -19.47 19.47
CA GLN A 372 -31.20 -19.36 20.46
C GLN A 372 -32.59 -19.73 19.89
N ASP A 373 -32.74 -19.69 18.57
CA ASP A 373 -33.96 -20.08 17.86
C ASP A 373 -33.89 -21.53 17.33
N GLY A 374 -32.81 -22.25 17.66
CA GLY A 374 -32.52 -23.62 17.22
C GLY A 374 -32.03 -23.70 15.78
N ILE A 375 -31.68 -22.58 15.15
CA ILE A 375 -31.20 -22.53 13.76
C ILE A 375 -29.72 -22.86 13.73
N PHE A 376 -29.32 -23.72 12.80
CA PHE A 376 -27.93 -24.07 12.57
C PHE A 376 -27.60 -24.07 11.09
N ALA A 377 -26.32 -23.84 10.78
CA ALA A 377 -25.74 -24.01 9.46
C ALA A 377 -24.40 -24.73 9.60
N THR A 378 -24.21 -25.81 8.84
CA THR A 378 -22.98 -26.60 8.84
C THR A 378 -22.56 -26.94 7.42
N GLY A 379 -21.25 -26.99 7.17
CA GLY A 379 -20.69 -27.44 5.90
C GLY A 379 -20.45 -28.95 5.92
N LEU A 380 -21.08 -29.71 5.03
CA LEU A 380 -20.79 -31.13 4.81
C LEU A 380 -19.57 -31.24 3.91
N GLY A 381 -18.62 -32.10 4.27
CA GLY A 381 -17.37 -32.26 3.51
C GLY A 381 -16.30 -31.22 3.84
N ASP A 382 -16.49 -30.44 4.90
CA ASP A 382 -15.51 -29.46 5.35
C ASP A 382 -14.78 -29.99 6.60
N PRO A 383 -13.52 -30.43 6.46
CA PRO A 383 -12.77 -31.03 7.57
C PRO A 383 -12.29 -30.00 8.60
N VAL A 384 -12.39 -28.69 8.34
CA VAL A 384 -11.87 -27.63 9.21
C VAL A 384 -12.99 -26.98 10.02
N THR A 385 -14.06 -26.55 9.35
CA THR A 385 -15.14 -25.79 9.98
C THR A 385 -16.50 -26.47 9.96
N GLY A 386 -16.61 -27.66 9.38
CA GLY A 386 -17.87 -28.38 9.23
C GLY A 386 -17.83 -29.84 9.67
N CYS A 387 -18.59 -30.66 8.96
CA CYS A 387 -18.84 -32.06 9.27
C CYS A 387 -18.21 -32.97 8.21
N GLY A 388 -17.26 -33.79 8.65
CA GLY A 388 -16.69 -34.90 7.88
C GLY A 388 -15.57 -34.50 6.91
N ALA A 389 -14.94 -35.52 6.33
CA ALA A 389 -13.93 -35.34 5.30
C ALA A 389 -14.56 -34.90 3.96
N GLU A 390 -13.76 -34.26 3.11
CA GLU A 390 -14.20 -33.80 1.78
C GLU A 390 -14.95 -34.90 1.01
N ILE A 391 -16.07 -34.51 0.39
CA ILE A 391 -16.89 -35.43 -0.41
C ILE A 391 -16.10 -35.83 -1.66
N THR A 392 -16.02 -37.13 -1.94
CA THR A 392 -15.27 -37.63 -3.10
C THR A 392 -15.94 -37.23 -4.41
N SER A 393 -15.16 -37.07 -5.49
CA SER A 393 -15.69 -36.69 -6.81
C SER A 393 -16.76 -37.65 -7.32
N SER A 394 -16.54 -38.96 -7.11
CA SER A 394 -17.45 -40.03 -7.56
C SER A 394 -18.89 -39.86 -7.08
N VAL A 395 -19.10 -39.28 -5.89
CA VAL A 395 -20.44 -39.06 -5.34
C VAL A 395 -21.28 -38.23 -6.31
N PHE A 396 -20.74 -37.14 -6.83
CA PHE A 396 -21.45 -36.24 -7.73
C PHE A 396 -21.28 -36.62 -9.20
N SER A 397 -20.10 -37.11 -9.62
CA SER A 397 -19.81 -37.38 -11.04
C SER A 397 -20.46 -38.67 -11.57
N GLU A 398 -20.66 -39.67 -10.72
CA GLU A 398 -21.12 -41.00 -11.14
C GLU A 398 -22.59 -41.27 -10.76
N ASN A 399 -23.22 -40.39 -9.97
CA ASN A 399 -24.59 -40.57 -9.50
C ASN A 399 -25.46 -39.37 -9.89
N SER A 400 -26.49 -39.63 -10.70
CA SER A 400 -27.42 -38.59 -11.18
C SER A 400 -28.42 -38.12 -10.13
N ASN A 401 -28.65 -38.92 -9.09
CA ASN A 401 -29.52 -38.59 -7.98
C ASN A 401 -28.83 -38.98 -6.67
N ILE A 402 -28.86 -38.08 -5.69
CA ILE A 402 -28.22 -38.26 -4.39
C ILE A 402 -29.21 -37.89 -3.30
N TRP A 403 -29.22 -38.64 -2.22
CA TRP A 403 -30.10 -38.44 -1.08
C TRP A 403 -29.31 -38.30 0.21
N LEU A 404 -29.66 -37.28 0.99
CA LEU A 404 -29.12 -36.97 2.30
C LEU A 404 -29.96 -37.63 3.39
N GLU A 405 -29.31 -38.48 4.18
CA GLU A 405 -29.82 -38.98 5.46
C GLU A 405 -29.18 -38.18 6.59
N VAL A 406 -30.02 -37.70 7.52
CA VAL A 406 -29.59 -36.94 8.69
C VAL A 406 -29.93 -37.75 9.92
N LYS A 407 -28.93 -38.05 10.73
CA LYS A 407 -29.10 -38.63 12.06
C LYS A 407 -28.75 -37.58 13.11
N VAL A 408 -29.70 -37.29 13.99
CA VAL A 408 -29.56 -36.35 15.10
C VAL A 408 -29.57 -37.14 16.40
N ALA A 409 -28.48 -37.08 17.16
CA ALA A 409 -28.22 -37.92 18.31
C ALA A 409 -28.49 -39.41 17.99
N THR A 410 -29.59 -39.96 18.51
CA THR A 410 -30.00 -41.36 18.29
C THR A 410 -31.04 -41.54 17.19
N GLU A 411 -31.70 -40.46 16.76
CA GLU A 411 -32.82 -40.50 15.82
C GLU A 411 -32.35 -40.28 14.38
N THR A 412 -32.81 -41.13 13.45
CA THR A 412 -32.59 -40.93 12.01
C THR A 412 -33.83 -40.31 11.39
N LEU A 413 -33.68 -39.15 10.77
CA LEU A 413 -34.78 -38.43 10.14
C LEU A 413 -35.17 -39.10 8.82
N THR A 414 -36.47 -39.32 8.63
CA THR A 414 -37.06 -39.90 7.41
C THR A 414 -38.20 -39.03 6.87
N PRO A 415 -38.38 -38.88 5.55
CA PRO A 415 -37.61 -39.50 4.46
C PRO A 415 -36.28 -38.79 4.18
N ARG A 416 -35.37 -39.46 3.47
CA ARG A 416 -34.13 -38.84 3.01
C ARG A 416 -34.42 -37.67 2.06
N GLN A 417 -33.64 -36.61 2.19
CA GLN A 417 -33.82 -35.41 1.38
C GLN A 417 -33.00 -35.52 0.10
N GLN A 418 -33.64 -35.35 -1.06
CA GLN A 418 -32.92 -35.39 -2.34
C GLN A 418 -32.05 -34.12 -2.48
N ILE A 419 -30.75 -34.30 -2.74
CA ILE A 419 -29.86 -33.22 -3.15
C ILE A 419 -29.96 -33.10 -4.68
N ARG A 420 -30.43 -31.95 -5.15
CA ARG A 420 -30.43 -31.64 -6.58
C ARG A 420 -29.04 -31.13 -6.97
N THR A 421 -28.26 -31.96 -7.63
CA THR A 421 -27.00 -31.53 -8.25
C THR A 421 -27.30 -30.61 -9.43
N VAL A 422 -26.68 -29.43 -9.47
CA VAL A 422 -26.71 -28.58 -10.66
C VAL A 422 -25.81 -29.20 -11.73
N ALA A 423 -26.38 -29.54 -12.90
CA ALA A 423 -25.65 -30.18 -14.01
C ALA A 423 -24.41 -29.39 -14.48
N TYR A 424 -24.38 -28.07 -14.24
CA TYR A 424 -23.24 -27.20 -14.55
C TYR A 424 -21.99 -27.52 -13.71
N ALA A 425 -22.14 -28.10 -12.50
CA ALA A 425 -21.01 -28.44 -11.63
C ALA A 425 -20.23 -29.68 -12.09
N LEU A 426 -20.86 -30.59 -12.85
CA LEU A 426 -20.22 -31.83 -13.31
C LEU A 426 -19.13 -31.57 -14.35
N ASN A 427 -19.41 -30.69 -15.31
CA ASN A 427 -18.42 -30.30 -16.33
C ASN A 427 -17.30 -29.41 -15.74
N ALA A 428 -17.61 -28.62 -14.72
CA ALA A 428 -16.61 -27.82 -14.02
C ALA A 428 -15.62 -28.71 -13.24
N GLU A 429 -16.07 -29.84 -12.71
CA GLU A 429 -15.24 -30.84 -12.04
C GLU A 429 -14.32 -31.58 -13.01
N THR A 430 -14.81 -32.01 -14.18
CA THR A 430 -13.97 -32.72 -15.17
C THR A 430 -12.90 -31.81 -15.77
N ILE A 431 -13.20 -30.52 -15.93
CA ILE A 431 -12.27 -29.49 -16.41
C ILE A 431 -11.41 -28.93 -15.25
N GLN A 432 -11.71 -29.23 -13.99
CA GLN A 432 -10.95 -28.81 -12.80
C GLN A 432 -10.66 -27.30 -12.72
N GLY A 433 -11.51 -26.47 -13.32
CA GLY A 433 -11.30 -25.02 -13.40
C GLY A 433 -10.27 -24.58 -14.45
N ILE A 434 -9.84 -25.46 -15.36
CA ILE A 434 -9.05 -25.10 -16.55
C ILE A 434 -9.89 -24.14 -17.42
N PRO A 435 -9.44 -22.89 -17.63
CA PRO A 435 -10.19 -21.94 -18.43
C PRO A 435 -10.05 -22.24 -19.93
N VAL A 436 -10.99 -21.75 -20.71
CA VAL A 436 -10.75 -21.50 -22.14
C VAL A 436 -9.79 -20.32 -22.26
N SER A 437 -8.86 -20.35 -23.22
CA SER A 437 -7.91 -19.25 -23.38
C SER A 437 -8.63 -17.94 -23.72
N ALA A 438 -8.28 -16.85 -23.02
CA ALA A 438 -8.87 -15.53 -23.22
C ALA A 438 -8.50 -14.90 -24.58
N THR A 439 -7.48 -15.42 -25.25
CA THR A 439 -7.01 -14.92 -26.55
C THR A 439 -7.33 -15.88 -27.69
N GLU A 440 -8.19 -16.87 -27.46
CA GLU A 440 -8.54 -17.95 -28.42
C GLU A 440 -7.34 -18.80 -28.89
N ALA A 441 -6.15 -18.55 -28.30
CA ALA A 441 -4.92 -19.28 -28.54
C ALA A 441 -4.57 -20.07 -27.28
N ALA A 442 -4.57 -21.40 -27.37
CA ALA A 442 -4.33 -22.28 -26.24
C ALA A 442 -2.91 -22.08 -25.67
N THR A 443 -2.84 -21.75 -24.38
CA THR A 443 -1.61 -21.66 -23.57
C THR A 443 -1.55 -22.82 -22.57
N ALA A 444 -0.44 -22.95 -21.82
CA ALA A 444 -0.33 -23.98 -20.79
C ALA A 444 -1.55 -24.01 -19.83
N ASN A 445 -2.08 -25.21 -19.59
CA ASN A 445 -3.23 -25.45 -18.71
C ASN A 445 -4.52 -24.69 -19.13
N THR A 446 -4.82 -24.71 -20.43
CA THR A 446 -6.10 -24.22 -20.99
C THR A 446 -6.81 -25.30 -21.81
N VAL A 447 -8.13 -25.18 -21.95
CA VAL A 447 -8.91 -26.04 -22.86
C VAL A 447 -8.62 -25.60 -24.30
N VAL A 448 -8.26 -26.56 -25.16
CA VAL A 448 -8.09 -26.32 -26.60
C VAL A 448 -9.46 -26.14 -27.24
N VAL A 449 -9.67 -24.98 -27.87
CA VAL A 449 -10.91 -24.62 -28.57
C VAL A 449 -10.59 -24.14 -29.98
N LEU A 450 -11.58 -24.17 -30.87
CA LEU A 450 -11.51 -23.49 -32.17
C LEU A 450 -11.79 -22.00 -31.96
N ASN A 451 -11.02 -21.15 -32.64
CA ASN A 451 -11.29 -19.70 -32.68
C ASN A 451 -12.49 -19.39 -33.60
N GLU A 452 -12.90 -18.11 -33.68
CA GLU A 452 -14.01 -17.69 -34.57
C GLU A 452 -13.77 -18.05 -36.05
N GLY A 453 -12.50 -18.17 -36.46
CA GLY A 453 -12.09 -18.59 -37.80
C GLY A 453 -12.06 -20.11 -38.03
N GLY A 454 -12.37 -20.92 -37.02
CA GLY A 454 -12.31 -22.39 -37.11
C GLY A 454 -10.90 -22.96 -37.04
N GLU A 455 -9.94 -22.23 -36.47
CA GLU A 455 -8.54 -22.64 -36.34
C GLU A 455 -8.24 -23.11 -34.91
N VAL A 456 -7.34 -24.10 -34.77
CA VAL A 456 -6.71 -24.45 -33.49
C VAL A 456 -5.40 -23.68 -33.37
N VAL A 457 -5.38 -22.65 -32.54
CA VAL A 457 -4.19 -21.80 -32.34
C VAL A 457 -3.47 -22.19 -31.05
N LEU A 458 -2.16 -22.46 -31.11
CA LEU A 458 -1.32 -22.72 -29.94
C LEU A 458 -0.48 -21.48 -29.63
N GLY A 459 -0.78 -20.79 -28.54
CA GLY A 459 -0.18 -19.51 -28.15
C GLY A 459 1.02 -19.59 -27.20
N GLU A 460 1.58 -20.78 -26.99
CA GLU A 460 2.70 -21.01 -26.07
C GLU A 460 4.06 -20.71 -26.71
N VAL A 461 5.09 -20.39 -25.90
CA VAL A 461 6.46 -20.29 -26.41
C VAL A 461 7.02 -21.70 -26.68
N SER A 462 7.25 -22.03 -27.95
CA SER A 462 7.66 -23.37 -28.40
C SER A 462 6.62 -24.48 -28.11
N PRO A 463 5.41 -24.39 -28.70
CA PRO A 463 4.36 -25.38 -28.48
C PRO A 463 4.78 -26.73 -29.06
N LYS A 464 4.41 -27.82 -28.38
CA LYS A 464 4.70 -29.19 -28.82
C LYS A 464 3.40 -29.98 -28.86
N ILE A 465 3.09 -30.55 -30.02
CA ILE A 465 2.09 -31.61 -30.16
C ILE A 465 2.86 -32.93 -30.16
N ARG A 466 2.60 -33.81 -29.18
CA ARG A 466 3.29 -35.09 -29.04
C ARG A 466 2.31 -36.18 -28.60
N SER A 467 2.43 -37.37 -29.17
CA SER A 467 1.81 -38.57 -28.62
C SER A 467 2.79 -39.28 -27.68
N MET A 468 2.30 -39.77 -26.54
CA MET A 468 3.11 -40.51 -25.55
C MET A 468 3.08 -42.02 -25.76
N SER A 469 2.14 -42.53 -26.55
CA SER A 469 1.99 -43.96 -26.84
C SER A 469 1.20 -44.16 -28.14
N GLY A 470 1.55 -45.20 -28.91
CA GLY A 470 0.92 -45.48 -30.21
C GLY A 470 1.34 -44.53 -31.32
N THR A 471 0.65 -44.60 -32.46
CA THR A 471 0.93 -43.76 -33.64
C THR A 471 0.22 -42.41 -33.52
N PHE A 472 0.93 -41.30 -33.77
CA PHE A 472 0.34 -39.97 -33.91
C PHE A 472 -0.10 -39.75 -35.36
N THR A 473 -1.40 -39.88 -35.63
CA THR A 473 -1.98 -39.74 -36.97
C THR A 473 -2.61 -38.35 -37.14
N ILE A 474 -2.24 -37.64 -38.22
CA ILE A 474 -2.95 -36.48 -38.74
C ILE A 474 -3.54 -36.90 -40.09
N ASP A 475 -4.87 -36.85 -40.23
CA ASP A 475 -5.58 -37.27 -41.44
C ASP A 475 -6.46 -36.13 -41.97
N ALA A 476 -6.40 -35.89 -43.27
CA ALA A 476 -7.15 -34.84 -43.97
C ALA A 476 -7.21 -35.16 -45.47
N GLN A 477 -8.25 -34.69 -46.16
CA GLN A 477 -8.35 -34.80 -47.63
C GLN A 477 -7.17 -34.12 -48.35
N SER A 478 -6.64 -33.04 -47.78
CA SER A 478 -5.43 -32.35 -48.21
C SER A 478 -4.76 -31.74 -46.99
N LEU A 479 -3.43 -31.86 -46.88
CA LEU A 479 -2.64 -31.36 -45.76
C LEU A 479 -1.58 -30.38 -46.27
N LEU A 480 -1.57 -29.17 -45.72
CA LEU A 480 -0.54 -28.16 -45.96
C LEU A 480 0.20 -27.84 -44.66
N LEU A 481 1.50 -28.13 -44.62
CA LEU A 481 2.39 -27.73 -43.54
C LEU A 481 3.24 -26.55 -44.01
N LYS A 482 3.07 -25.38 -43.39
CA LYS A 482 3.78 -24.15 -43.75
C LYS A 482 4.62 -23.66 -42.58
N THR A 483 5.89 -23.36 -42.85
CA THR A 483 6.79 -22.71 -41.88
C THR A 483 7.21 -21.35 -42.43
N THR A 484 7.20 -20.32 -41.59
CA THR A 484 7.72 -18.99 -41.96
C THR A 484 9.12 -18.86 -41.37
N TYR A 485 10.14 -18.82 -42.23
CA TYR A 485 11.51 -18.52 -41.82
C TYR A 485 11.86 -17.11 -42.29
N PRO A 486 12.15 -16.15 -41.39
CA PRO A 486 12.81 -14.92 -41.79
C PRO A 486 14.28 -15.26 -42.03
N ASP A 487 14.79 -14.94 -43.22
CA ASP A 487 16.17 -15.13 -43.70
C ASP A 487 16.43 -16.44 -44.47
N ALA A 488 15.92 -16.47 -45.70
CA ALA A 488 16.50 -17.28 -46.76
C ALA A 488 17.87 -16.68 -47.17
N HIS A 489 18.93 -16.95 -46.40
CA HIS A 489 20.28 -16.88 -46.92
C HIS A 489 20.68 -18.28 -47.41
N TRP A 490 20.87 -18.39 -48.72
CA TRP A 490 21.20 -19.64 -49.39
C TRP A 490 22.56 -20.18 -48.95
N TYR A 491 22.57 -21.50 -48.76
CA TYR A 491 23.68 -22.42 -48.45
C TYR A 491 23.87 -22.81 -46.97
N ASP A 492 23.66 -24.12 -46.75
CA ASP A 492 23.97 -24.97 -45.59
C ASP A 492 23.16 -24.81 -44.29
N LEU A 493 22.16 -25.68 -44.12
CA LEU A 493 22.31 -26.86 -43.24
C LEU A 493 21.07 -27.77 -43.33
N LEU A 494 21.27 -28.94 -43.92
CA LEU A 494 20.42 -30.13 -43.95
C LEU A 494 20.04 -30.73 -42.58
N LYS A 495 19.89 -29.95 -41.50
CA LYS A 495 19.62 -30.47 -40.15
C LYS A 495 18.74 -29.54 -39.31
N THR A 496 17.43 -29.62 -39.55
CA THR A 496 16.43 -29.52 -38.48
C THR A 496 15.23 -30.39 -38.86
N ASP A 497 15.40 -31.70 -38.61
CA ASP A 497 14.42 -32.78 -38.40
C ASP A 497 12.98 -32.64 -38.93
N LEU A 498 12.79 -32.78 -40.25
CA LEU A 498 11.58 -33.41 -40.78
C LEU A 498 11.95 -34.71 -41.50
N TYR A 499 12.21 -35.77 -40.73
CA TYR A 499 12.51 -37.10 -41.26
C TYR A 499 11.19 -37.81 -41.63
N VAL A 500 10.57 -37.42 -42.75
CA VAL A 500 9.42 -38.17 -43.31
C VAL A 500 9.98 -39.41 -44.02
N ARG A 501 10.07 -40.53 -43.30
CA ARG A 501 10.39 -41.82 -43.91
C ARG A 501 9.09 -42.41 -44.48
N LEU A 502 8.77 -42.08 -45.72
CA LEU A 502 7.75 -42.81 -46.48
C LEU A 502 8.28 -44.22 -46.70
N LEU A 503 7.78 -45.19 -45.92
CA LEU A 503 7.97 -46.60 -46.21
C LEU A 503 7.07 -46.93 -47.41
N GLU A 504 7.62 -46.90 -48.62
CA GLU A 504 7.02 -47.61 -49.74
C GLU A 504 7.00 -49.10 -49.38
N GLN A 505 5.81 -49.67 -49.24
CA GLN A 505 5.68 -51.12 -49.27
C GLN A 505 5.80 -51.57 -50.72
N PRO A 506 6.79 -52.39 -51.09
CA PRO A 506 6.81 -52.99 -52.41
C PRO A 506 5.65 -53.98 -52.50
N HIS A 507 4.82 -53.80 -53.52
CA HIS A 507 3.76 -54.73 -53.89
C HIS A 507 4.30 -56.17 -53.97
N LEU A 508 3.58 -57.09 -53.33
CA LEU A 508 3.47 -58.50 -53.73
C LEU A 508 2.00 -58.82 -53.94
#